data_AF-A0A5N4AZH2-F1
#
_entry.id   AF-A0A5N4AZH2-F1
#
_cell.length_a   1.000
_cell.length_b   1.000
_cell.length_c   1.000
_cell.angle_alpha   90.00
_cell.angle_beta   90.00
_cell.angle_gamma   90.00
#
_symmetry.space_group_name_H-M   'P 1'
#
loop_
_entity.id
_entity.type
_entity.pdbx_description
1 polymer ?
#
loop_
_entity_poly.entity_id
_entity_poly.type
_entity_poly.pdbx_seq_one_letter_code
_entity_poly.pdbx_strand_id
1 'polypeptide(L)'
;MHSNKKRVNYTQEEKKLLIHLVDSNKNIIENKDTNAVSNHQKDDVWKIIEQNFNKKCFNVFRDANSLRKQWSNMKQDSRKKAALERQELYKTGGGVAPALSSKNCEANEQLVLDIINKKTVLGLRNEFDSDVMK
;
A
#
# COMPACT_ATOMS: atom_id res chain seq x y z
N MET A 1 -3.86 -34.83 -16.06
CA MET A 1 -4.43 -33.48 -16.29
C MET A 1 -3.96 -32.57 -15.16
N HIS A 2 -2.96 -31.73 -15.39
CA HIS A 2 -2.55 -30.73 -14.40
C HIS A 2 -3.53 -29.58 -14.50
N SER A 3 -4.58 -29.61 -13.67
CA SER A 3 -5.52 -28.49 -13.54
C SER A 3 -4.73 -27.25 -13.16
N ASN A 4 -4.51 -26.38 -14.13
CA ASN A 4 -3.83 -25.11 -13.96
C ASN A 4 -4.74 -24.25 -13.07
N LYS A 5 -4.52 -24.33 -11.75
CA LYS A 5 -5.35 -23.67 -10.74
C LYS A 5 -5.19 -22.17 -10.98
N LYS A 6 -6.12 -21.56 -11.72
CA LYS A 6 -6.06 -20.13 -12.08
C LYS A 6 -5.85 -19.34 -10.80
N ARG A 7 -4.75 -18.60 -10.73
CA ARG A 7 -4.48 -17.69 -9.61
C ARG A 7 -5.57 -16.63 -9.62
N VAL A 8 -6.49 -16.69 -8.66
CA VAL A 8 -7.55 -15.70 -8.52
C VAL A 8 -6.90 -14.39 -8.11
N ASN A 9 -7.06 -13.34 -8.93
CA ASN A 9 -6.58 -11.99 -8.64
C ASN A 9 -7.45 -11.34 -7.56
N TYR A 10 -6.89 -10.34 -6.87
CA TYR A 10 -7.65 -9.51 -5.94
C TYR A 10 -8.46 -8.47 -6.72
N THR A 11 -9.78 -8.49 -6.52
CA THR A 11 -10.72 -7.47 -6.97
C THR A 11 -10.52 -6.14 -6.24
N GLN A 12 -11.11 -5.06 -6.73
CA GLN A 12 -10.98 -3.75 -6.08
C GLN A 12 -11.63 -3.72 -4.69
N GLU A 13 -12.76 -4.40 -4.52
CA GLU A 13 -13.43 -4.52 -3.22
C GLU A 13 -12.60 -5.34 -2.23
N GLU A 14 -11.97 -6.43 -2.68
CA GLU A 14 -11.04 -7.20 -1.84
C GLU A 14 -9.83 -6.35 -1.41
N LYS A 15 -9.23 -5.59 -2.34
CA LYS A 15 -8.13 -4.67 -1.99
C LYS A 15 -8.58 -3.61 -0.98
N LYS A 16 -9.74 -3.01 -1.21
CA LYS A 16 -10.33 -2.00 -0.30
C LYS A 16 -10.58 -2.58 1.08
N LEU A 17 -11.14 -3.79 1.16
CA LEU A 17 -11.33 -4.49 2.44
C LEU A 17 -10.01 -4.72 3.17
N LEU A 18 -8.97 -5.19 2.46
CA LEU A 18 -7.65 -5.38 3.04
C LEU A 18 -7.08 -4.07 3.58
N ILE A 19 -7.21 -2.97 2.83
CA ILE A 19 -6.80 -1.62 3.25
C ILE A 19 -7.48 -1.22 4.56
N HIS A 20 -8.81 -1.38 4.68
CA HIS A 20 -9.55 -1.04 5.90
C HIS A 20 -9.12 -1.88 7.12
N LEU A 21 -8.88 -3.18 6.92
CA LEU A 21 -8.41 -4.06 7.98
C LEU A 21 -6.99 -3.70 8.44
N VAL A 22 -6.11 -3.31 7.51
CA VAL A 22 -4.77 -2.82 7.82
C VAL A 22 -4.82 -1.47 8.52
N ASP A 23 -5.64 -0.52 8.06
CA ASP A 23 -5.77 0.80 8.69
C ASP A 23 -6.17 0.70 10.16
N SER A 24 -7.11 -0.19 10.47
CA SER A 24 -7.58 -0.47 11.83
C SER A 24 -6.45 -1.00 12.75
N ASN A 25 -5.43 -1.64 12.18
CA ASN A 25 -4.32 -2.26 12.91
C ASN A 25 -2.95 -1.63 12.59
N LYS A 26 -2.93 -0.44 11.95
CA LYS A 26 -1.71 0.14 11.37
C LYS A 26 -0.60 0.40 12.37
N ASN A 27 -0.95 0.68 13.63
CA ASN A 27 0.01 0.96 14.69
C ASN A 27 0.93 -0.23 14.96
N ILE A 28 0.46 -1.46 14.70
CA ILE A 28 1.25 -2.69 14.88
C ILE A 28 1.88 -3.08 13.54
N ILE A 29 1.10 -3.03 12.45
CA ILE A 29 1.54 -3.47 11.11
C ILE A 29 2.65 -2.60 10.53
N GLU A 30 2.53 -1.27 10.67
CA GLU A 30 3.52 -0.31 10.18
C GLU A 30 4.50 0.13 11.28
N ASN A 31 4.53 -0.59 12.42
CA ASN A 31 5.59 -0.41 13.40
C ASN A 31 6.95 -0.81 12.79
N LYS A 32 7.97 0.02 12.97
CA LYS A 32 9.35 -0.22 12.50
C LYS A 32 10.16 -1.15 13.42
N ASP A 33 9.66 -1.45 14.61
CA ASP A 33 10.33 -2.37 15.54
C ASP A 33 10.49 -3.76 14.93
N THR A 34 11.68 -4.33 15.10
CA THR A 34 12.09 -5.65 14.59
C THR A 34 12.41 -6.65 15.69
N ASN A 35 12.11 -6.32 16.95
CA ASN A 35 12.31 -7.24 18.07
C ASN A 35 11.33 -8.44 17.99
N ALA A 36 11.66 -9.53 18.69
CA ALA A 36 10.89 -10.77 18.63
C ALA A 36 9.42 -10.59 19.05
N VAL A 37 9.15 -9.73 20.04
CA VAL A 37 7.80 -9.43 20.54
C VAL A 37 6.98 -8.71 19.47
N SER A 38 7.53 -7.64 18.88
CA SER A 38 6.89 -6.88 17.81
C SER A 38 6.65 -7.75 16.57
N ASN A 39 7.55 -8.69 16.26
CA ASN A 39 7.35 -9.63 15.16
C ASN A 39 6.19 -10.58 15.45
N HIS A 40 6.13 -11.15 16.67
CA HIS A 40 5.01 -12.00 17.08
C HIS A 40 3.67 -11.25 17.05
N GLN A 41 3.64 -10.01 17.55
CA GLN A 41 2.45 -9.16 17.52
C GLN A 41 1.97 -8.87 16.10
N LYS A 42 2.88 -8.57 15.17
CA LYS A 42 2.56 -8.43 13.75
C LYS A 42 1.97 -9.72 13.19
N ASP A 43 2.56 -10.87 13.54
CA ASP A 43 2.08 -12.16 13.11
C ASP A 43 0.65 -12.47 13.57
N ASP A 44 0.35 -12.19 14.84
CA ASP A 44 -1.00 -12.33 15.40
C ASP A 44 -2.01 -11.42 14.71
N VAL A 45 -1.65 -10.14 14.51
CA VAL A 45 -2.53 -9.19 13.81
C VAL A 45 -2.81 -9.65 12.38
N TRP A 46 -1.82 -10.18 11.67
CA TRP A 46 -2.05 -10.71 10.33
C TRP A 46 -2.99 -11.92 10.31
N LYS A 47 -2.94 -12.79 11.32
CA LYS A 47 -3.92 -13.89 11.48
C LYS A 47 -5.33 -13.34 11.76
N ILE A 48 -5.45 -12.28 12.54
CA ILE A 48 -6.74 -11.60 12.79
C ILE A 48 -7.27 -10.98 11.48
N ILE A 49 -6.41 -10.34 10.69
CA ILE A 49 -6.77 -9.79 9.37
C ILE A 49 -7.23 -10.91 8.44
N GLU A 50 -6.50 -12.03 8.39
CA GLU A 50 -6.86 -13.22 7.63
C GLU A 50 -8.28 -13.71 7.96
N GLN A 51 -8.56 -13.94 9.25
CA GLN A 51 -9.86 -14.40 9.69
C GLN A 51 -10.98 -13.42 9.32
N ASN A 52 -10.77 -12.11 9.54
CA ASN A 52 -11.76 -11.09 9.21
C ASN A 52 -11.97 -10.92 7.70
N PHE A 53 -10.91 -11.06 6.92
CA PHE A 53 -10.97 -11.02 5.47
C PHE A 53 -11.78 -12.20 4.93
N ASN A 54 -11.42 -13.42 5.34
CA ASN A 54 -12.07 -14.65 4.88
C ASN A 54 -13.52 -14.77 5.36
N LYS A 55 -13.87 -14.19 6.52
CA LYS A 55 -15.29 -14.09 6.96
C LYS A 55 -16.14 -13.20 6.05
N LYS A 56 -15.54 -12.21 5.40
CA LYS A 56 -16.22 -11.27 4.49
C LYS A 56 -16.16 -11.71 3.03
N CYS A 57 -15.17 -12.51 2.66
CA CYS A 57 -14.97 -13.05 1.31
C CYS A 57 -15.48 -14.50 1.23
N PHE A 58 -16.74 -14.68 0.85
CA PHE A 58 -17.40 -16.00 0.82
C PHE A 58 -16.78 -17.00 -0.18
N ASN A 59 -16.14 -16.53 -1.25
CA ASN A 59 -15.74 -17.39 -2.38
C ASN A 59 -14.22 -17.58 -2.52
N VAL A 60 -13.42 -16.88 -1.72
CA VAL A 60 -11.95 -16.91 -1.86
C VAL A 60 -11.30 -16.88 -0.49
N PHE A 61 -10.56 -17.95 -0.19
CA PHE A 61 -9.71 -18.01 0.99
C PHE A 61 -8.32 -17.45 0.68
N ARG A 62 -7.86 -16.51 1.50
CA ARG A 62 -6.50 -15.96 1.46
C ARG A 62 -5.83 -16.21 2.80
N ASP A 63 -4.63 -16.76 2.77
CA ASP A 63 -3.78 -16.91 3.95
C ASP A 63 -3.12 -15.57 4.33
N ALA A 64 -2.77 -15.40 5.62
CA ALA A 64 -2.09 -14.22 6.15
C ALA A 64 -0.86 -13.78 5.33
N ASN A 65 -0.03 -14.71 4.86
CA ASN A 65 1.15 -14.41 4.05
C ASN A 65 0.77 -13.85 2.67
N SER A 66 -0.32 -14.35 2.08
CA SER A 66 -0.85 -13.82 0.82
C SER A 66 -1.34 -12.38 0.98
N LEU A 67 -2.01 -12.07 2.10
CA LEU A 67 -2.48 -10.73 2.44
C LEU A 67 -1.31 -9.79 2.74
N ARG A 68 -0.29 -10.24 3.46
CA ARG A 68 0.98 -9.51 3.68
C ARG A 68 1.62 -9.12 2.36
N LYS A 69 1.77 -10.08 1.44
CA LYS A 69 2.36 -9.85 0.13
C LYS A 69 1.52 -8.88 -0.69
N GLN A 70 0.20 -9.03 -0.67
CA GLN A 70 -0.69 -8.11 -1.37
C GLN A 70 -0.60 -6.69 -0.82
N TRP A 71 -0.53 -6.51 0.52
CA TRP A 71 -0.30 -5.21 1.14
C TRP A 71 1.04 -4.60 0.72
N SER A 72 2.13 -5.38 0.73
CA SER A 72 3.44 -4.91 0.27
C SER A 72 3.42 -4.43 -1.17
N ASN A 73 2.78 -5.20 -2.06
CA ASN A 73 2.62 -4.83 -3.47
C ASN A 73 1.83 -3.52 -3.61
N MET A 74 0.70 -3.38 -2.90
CA MET A 74 -0.09 -2.14 -2.92
C MET A 74 0.72 -0.93 -2.46
N LYS A 75 1.55 -1.08 -1.40
CA LYS A 75 2.45 -0.01 -0.96
C LYS A 75 3.46 0.39 -2.04
N GLN A 76 4.06 -0.59 -2.71
CA GLN A 76 5.03 -0.34 -3.77
C GLN A 76 4.38 0.33 -4.98
N ASP A 77 3.25 -0.20 -5.44
CA ASP A 77 2.52 0.33 -6.60
C ASP A 77 2.04 1.76 -6.34
N SER A 78 1.51 2.03 -5.15
CA SER A 78 1.03 3.37 -4.78
C SER A 78 2.18 4.39 -4.73
N ARG A 79 3.36 4.01 -4.19
CA ARG A 79 4.54 4.88 -4.19
C ARG A 79 5.04 5.15 -5.62
N LYS A 80 5.08 4.11 -6.46
CA LYS A 80 5.52 4.23 -7.85
C LYS A 80 4.62 5.20 -8.63
N LYS A 81 3.31 5.07 -8.49
CA LYS A 81 2.35 5.98 -9.13
C LYS A 81 2.50 7.41 -8.65
N ALA A 82 2.56 7.63 -7.33
CA ALA A 82 2.79 8.95 -6.78
C ALA A 82 4.11 9.59 -7.25
N ALA A 83 5.18 8.80 -7.43
CA ALA A 83 6.45 9.27 -7.96
C ALA A 83 6.35 9.66 -9.45
N LEU A 84 5.67 8.86 -10.27
CA LEU A 84 5.42 9.18 -11.67
C LEU A 84 4.57 10.45 -11.82
N GLU A 85 3.50 10.59 -11.04
CA GLU A 85 2.66 11.79 -11.05
C GLU A 85 3.47 13.05 -10.70
N ARG A 86 4.34 12.96 -9.68
CA ARG A 86 5.27 14.07 -9.36
C ARG A 86 6.22 14.36 -10.51
N GLN A 87 6.82 13.34 -11.12
CA GLN A 87 7.75 13.52 -12.23
C GLN A 87 7.09 14.22 -13.42
N GLU A 88 5.87 13.84 -13.79
CA GLU A 88 5.13 14.47 -14.89
C GLU A 88 4.77 15.92 -14.56
N LEU A 89 4.41 16.24 -13.32
CA LEU A 89 4.20 17.62 -12.87
C LEU A 89 5.45 18.47 -13.07
N TYR A 90 6.65 17.96 -12.72
CA TYR A 90 7.91 18.69 -12.87
C TYR A 90 8.38 18.81 -14.33
N LYS A 91 7.91 17.96 -15.25
CA LYS A 91 8.19 18.07 -16.69
C LYS A 91 7.36 19.17 -17.36
N THR A 92 6.21 19.53 -16.80
CA THR A 92 5.48 20.72 -17.25
C THR A 92 6.19 21.97 -16.73
N GLY A 93 6.60 22.87 -17.63
CA GLY A 93 7.50 23.99 -17.32
C GLY A 93 6.92 25.03 -16.34
N GLY A 94 6.93 24.71 -15.04
CA GLY A 94 6.74 25.66 -13.94
C GLY A 94 5.33 26.22 -13.74
N GLY A 95 4.32 25.72 -14.46
CA GLY A 95 2.93 26.12 -14.22
C GLY A 95 2.36 25.41 -12.99
N VAL A 96 1.81 26.17 -12.03
CA VAL A 96 0.94 25.61 -10.97
C VAL A 96 -0.23 24.93 -11.66
N ALA A 97 -0.19 23.60 -11.78
CA ALA A 97 -1.37 22.86 -12.18
C ALA A 97 -2.46 23.12 -11.13
N PRO A 98 -3.67 23.54 -11.53
CA PRO A 98 -4.77 23.72 -10.59
C PRO A 98 -4.99 22.38 -9.87
N ALA A 99 -5.38 22.45 -8.61
CA ALA A 99 -5.45 21.39 -7.60
C ALA A 99 -6.34 20.16 -7.93
N LEU A 100 -6.54 19.79 -9.21
CA LEU A 100 -7.51 18.81 -9.68
C LEU A 100 -7.05 18.12 -10.98
N SER A 101 -5.93 17.39 -10.94
CA SER A 101 -5.75 16.23 -11.83
C SER A 101 -5.57 14.94 -11.03
N SER A 102 -6.45 14.76 -10.04
CA SER A 102 -6.67 13.55 -9.26
C SER A 102 -7.34 12.42 -10.08
N LYS A 103 -7.14 12.37 -11.41
CA LYS A 103 -7.89 11.44 -12.27
C LYS A 103 -7.26 10.05 -12.40
N ASN A 104 -6.03 9.83 -11.93
CA ASN A 104 -5.31 8.57 -12.19
C ASN A 104 -4.74 7.86 -10.96
N CYS A 105 -4.74 8.46 -9.77
CA CYS A 105 -4.52 7.73 -8.52
C CYS A 105 -5.83 7.00 -8.16
N GLU A 106 -5.82 5.67 -8.25
CA GLU A 106 -6.99 4.85 -7.93
C GLU A 106 -7.38 5.07 -6.46
N ALA A 107 -8.67 5.08 -6.12
CA ALA A 107 -9.12 5.39 -4.74
C ALA A 107 -8.40 4.55 -3.67
N ASN A 108 -8.08 3.29 -4.00
CA ASN A 108 -7.31 2.38 -3.13
C ASN A 108 -5.86 2.84 -2.92
N GLU A 109 -5.21 3.40 -3.94
CA GLU A 109 -3.84 3.92 -3.84
C GLU A 109 -3.77 5.13 -2.92
N GLN A 110 -4.75 6.03 -3.01
CA GLN A 110 -4.84 7.18 -2.13
C GLN A 110 -5.00 6.75 -0.66
N LEU A 111 -5.82 5.74 -0.39
CA LEU A 111 -5.99 5.18 0.95
C LEU A 111 -4.70 4.52 1.47
N VAL A 112 -4.00 3.76 0.61
CA VAL A 112 -2.70 3.15 0.96
C VAL A 112 -1.68 4.24 1.28
N LEU A 113 -1.62 5.31 0.48
CA LEU A 113 -0.75 6.45 0.72
C LEU A 113 -1.07 7.11 2.06
N ASP A 114 -2.33 7.34 2.41
CA ASP A 114 -2.72 7.93 3.70
C ASP A 114 -2.20 7.11 4.90
N ILE A 115 -2.34 5.78 4.83
CA ILE A 115 -1.89 4.87 5.88
C ILE A 115 -0.37 4.94 6.08
N ILE A 116 0.40 5.00 4.98
CA ILE A 116 1.87 4.95 5.04
C ILE A 116 2.53 6.34 5.18
N ASN A 117 1.86 7.43 4.78
CA ASN A 117 2.43 8.77 4.63
C ASN A 117 2.07 9.76 5.76
N LYS A 118 1.58 9.30 6.93
CA LYS A 118 1.28 10.21 8.07
C LYS A 118 2.47 11.10 8.52
N LYS A 119 3.71 10.83 8.09
CA LYS A 119 4.90 11.69 8.32
C LYS A 119 5.37 12.52 7.12
N THR A 120 4.85 12.33 5.91
CA THR A 120 5.34 13.01 4.67
C THR A 120 4.43 14.13 4.19
N VAL A 121 3.32 14.40 4.89
CA VAL A 121 2.45 15.58 4.67
C VAL A 121 3.12 16.89 5.11
N LEU A 122 4.21 16.82 5.88
CA LEU A 122 5.16 17.92 6.05
C LEU A 122 6.42 17.55 5.26
N GLY A 123 6.70 18.31 4.21
CA GLY A 123 7.64 17.96 3.15
C GLY A 123 8.98 17.44 3.65
N LEU A 124 9.24 16.16 3.41
CA LEU A 124 10.60 15.72 3.16
C LEU A 124 10.90 16.05 1.70
N ARG A 125 11.39 17.27 1.48
CA ARG A 125 12.35 17.50 0.38
C ARG A 125 13.49 16.51 0.61
N ASN A 126 13.63 15.52 -0.25
CA ASN A 126 14.83 14.72 -0.28
C ASN A 126 15.86 15.52 -1.09
N GLU A 127 16.63 16.38 -0.43
CA GLU A 127 17.63 17.25 -1.07
C GLU A 127 18.92 16.52 -1.49
N PHE A 128 18.93 15.17 -1.45
CA PHE A 128 20.11 14.33 -1.68
C PHE A 128 20.04 13.45 -2.93
N ASP A 129 19.23 13.79 -3.93
CA ASP A 129 19.32 13.14 -5.26
C ASP A 129 20.17 13.95 -6.27
N SER A 130 20.94 14.94 -5.78
CA SER A 130 22.06 15.46 -6.56
C SER A 130 23.25 14.52 -6.43
N ASP A 131 23.21 13.40 -7.15
CA ASP A 131 24.44 12.74 -7.57
C ASP A 131 24.87 13.35 -8.92
N VAL A 132 25.24 14.64 -8.87
CA VAL A 132 26.26 15.16 -9.77
C VAL A 132 27.59 14.84 -9.10
N MET A 133 28.17 13.73 -9.51
CA MET A 133 29.60 13.47 -9.36
C MET A 133 30.22 13.46 -10.75
N LYS A 134 30.77 14.64 -11.04
CA LYS A 134 31.87 15.04 -11.93
C LYS A 134 32.56 13.98 -12.81
#